data_AF-A0A8S1XDI3-F1
#
_entry.id   AF-A0A8S1XDI3-F1
#
_cell.length_a   1.000
_cell.length_b   1.000
_cell.length_c   1.000
_cell.angle_alpha   90.00
_cell.angle_beta   90.00
_cell.angle_gamma   90.00
#
_symmetry.space_group_name_H-M   'P 1'
#
loop_
_entity.id
_entity.type
_entity.pdbx_description
1 polymer ?
#
loop_
_entity_poly.entity_id
_entity_poly.type
_entity_poly.pdbx_seq_one_letter_code
_entity_poly.pdbx_strand_id
1 'polypeptide(L)'
;MQNKFVQKGISEIQKYAKALLGNKNYVQKKLAQDPNYFTKLAQGQSPKYLLIGCSDSRAPPNELTETDPGEIFIHRNIANVVNMTDLNLNCVIQYAVEHLKVHNIIIMGHTYCGGVKAAMQQDSVGGLLDLWLNNIKHVYEKNQHLVNQFENENDRVACLSSLNVREQVLNMWKNPIVQKSWEVGHPVMVHGWLFRVETGYIEELQLDENIPESLSDVFRLHFKSAQQTAQGQQSKQNDDQLALPSLNSQKFQQMQSKLVTEFRKYSNHSQDCNHEMVNQISGILQNDPNFKKENK
;
A
#
# COMPACT_ATOMS: atom_id res chain seq x y z
N MET A 1 35.23 -15.28 28.00
CA MET A 1 34.43 -15.14 26.75
C MET A 1 33.20 -16.04 26.71
N GLN A 2 33.27 -17.34 27.06
CA GLN A 2 32.12 -18.26 27.08
C GLN A 2 30.90 -17.77 27.90
N ASN A 3 31.12 -17.15 29.06
CA ASN A 3 30.02 -16.68 29.93
C ASN A 3 29.17 -15.55 29.28
N LYS A 4 29.78 -14.65 28.48
CA LYS A 4 29.04 -13.57 27.78
C LYS A 4 28.16 -14.10 26.63
N PHE A 5 28.62 -15.11 25.89
CA PHE A 5 27.82 -15.73 24.82
C PHE A 5 26.63 -16.50 25.40
N VAL A 6 26.83 -17.24 26.50
CA VAL A 6 25.75 -17.95 27.20
C VAL A 6 24.72 -16.97 27.76
N GLN A 7 25.15 -15.90 28.44
CA GLN A 7 24.24 -14.85 28.94
C GLN A 7 23.45 -14.17 27.82
N LYS A 8 24.08 -13.89 26.67
CA LYS A 8 23.39 -13.34 25.49
C LYS A 8 22.35 -14.33 24.95
N GLY A 9 22.69 -15.62 24.84
CA GLY A 9 21.75 -16.66 24.43
C GLY A 9 20.55 -16.79 25.36
N ILE A 10 20.78 -16.77 26.67
CA ILE A 10 19.70 -16.79 27.68
C ILE A 10 18.79 -15.56 27.53
N SER A 11 19.36 -14.37 27.35
CA SER A 11 18.60 -13.13 27.12
C SER A 11 17.72 -13.21 25.86
N GLU A 12 18.25 -13.75 24.75
CA GLU A 12 17.45 -13.91 23.52
C GLU A 12 16.32 -14.94 23.69
N ILE A 13 16.56 -16.04 24.39
CA ILE A 13 15.52 -17.02 24.72
C ILE A 13 14.44 -16.39 25.60
N GLN A 14 14.81 -15.55 26.57
CA GLN A 14 13.86 -14.82 27.41
C GLN A 14 13.00 -13.85 26.58
N LYS A 15 13.58 -13.13 25.61
CA LYS A 15 12.82 -12.26 24.69
C LYS A 15 11.87 -13.06 23.81
N TYR A 16 12.30 -14.20 23.29
CA TYR A 16 11.44 -15.11 22.52
C TYR A 16 10.27 -15.62 23.39
N ALA A 17 10.56 -16.09 24.60
CA ALA A 17 9.54 -16.55 25.54
C ALA A 17 8.55 -15.44 25.91
N LYS A 18 9.01 -14.19 26.02
CA LYS A 18 8.16 -13.01 26.24
C LYS A 18 7.13 -12.84 25.11
N ALA A 19 7.49 -13.09 23.86
CA ALA A 19 6.54 -13.02 22.74
C ALA A 19 5.43 -14.07 22.85
N LEU A 20 5.78 -15.31 23.20
CA LEU A 20 4.79 -16.38 23.44
C LEU A 20 3.90 -16.10 24.66
N LEU A 21 4.47 -15.54 25.72
CA LEU A 21 3.68 -15.10 26.89
C LEU A 21 2.75 -13.94 26.51
N GLY A 22 3.23 -13.00 25.69
CA GLY A 22 2.42 -11.92 25.12
C GLY A 22 1.22 -12.45 24.33
N ASN A 23 1.38 -13.51 23.55
CA ASN A 23 0.28 -14.16 22.85
C ASN A 23 -0.79 -14.72 23.82
N LYS A 24 -0.38 -15.37 24.92
CA LYS A 24 -1.34 -15.84 25.94
C LYS A 24 -2.17 -14.69 26.52
N ASN A 25 -1.53 -13.57 26.82
CA ASN A 25 -2.21 -12.37 27.31
C ASN A 25 -3.14 -11.76 26.26
N TYR A 26 -2.72 -11.72 24.99
CA TYR A 26 -3.55 -11.28 23.86
C TYR A 26 -4.82 -12.12 23.73
N VAL A 27 -4.70 -13.46 23.79
CA VAL A 27 -5.83 -14.39 23.72
C VAL A 27 -6.82 -14.12 24.86
N GLN A 28 -6.32 -14.01 26.09
CA GLN A 28 -7.16 -13.71 27.26
C GLN A 28 -7.89 -12.38 27.12
N LYS A 29 -7.20 -11.32 26.69
CA LYS A 29 -7.78 -9.99 26.49
C LYS A 29 -8.90 -10.01 25.43
N LYS A 30 -8.68 -10.67 24.29
CA LYS A 30 -9.67 -10.75 23.22
C LYS A 30 -10.89 -11.59 23.62
N LEU A 31 -10.69 -12.74 24.28
CA LEU A 31 -11.80 -13.58 24.76
C LEU A 31 -12.61 -12.93 25.90
N ALA A 32 -11.97 -12.09 26.72
CA ALA A 32 -12.68 -11.30 27.72
C ALA A 32 -13.60 -10.23 27.09
N GLN A 33 -13.25 -9.73 25.90
CA GLN A 33 -14.07 -8.78 25.14
C GLN A 33 -15.17 -9.49 24.34
N ASP A 34 -14.82 -10.60 23.67
CA ASP A 34 -15.75 -11.44 22.92
C ASP A 34 -15.37 -12.93 23.08
N PRO A 35 -16.17 -13.73 23.83
CA PRO A 35 -15.91 -15.16 24.01
C PRO A 35 -15.87 -15.97 22.71
N ASN A 36 -16.47 -15.46 21.63
CA ASN A 36 -16.51 -16.10 20.31
C ASN A 36 -15.47 -15.54 19.34
N TYR A 37 -14.57 -14.66 19.78
CA TYR A 37 -13.63 -13.94 18.91
C TYR A 37 -12.86 -14.85 17.95
N PHE A 38 -12.19 -15.88 18.48
CA PHE A 38 -11.38 -16.78 17.66
C PHE A 38 -12.23 -17.76 16.83
N THR A 39 -13.44 -18.10 17.29
CA THR A 39 -14.38 -18.91 16.50
C THR A 39 -14.84 -18.13 15.27
N LYS A 40 -15.13 -16.83 15.41
CA LYS A 40 -15.45 -15.94 14.28
C LYS A 40 -14.24 -15.77 13.36
N LEU A 41 -13.06 -15.50 13.93
CA LEU A 41 -11.82 -15.33 13.16
C LEU A 41 -11.48 -16.56 12.31
N ALA A 42 -11.74 -17.77 12.81
CA ALA A 42 -11.46 -19.01 12.10
C ALA A 42 -12.40 -19.27 10.90
N GLN A 43 -13.52 -18.54 10.78
CA GLN A 43 -14.48 -18.74 9.68
C GLN A 43 -13.97 -18.20 8.34
N GLY A 44 -12.92 -17.38 8.33
CA GLY A 44 -12.27 -16.90 7.12
C GLY A 44 -11.94 -15.41 7.17
N GLN A 45 -11.63 -14.85 6.00
CA GLN A 45 -11.32 -13.44 5.81
C GLN A 45 -12.12 -12.88 4.62
N SER A 46 -12.47 -11.60 4.69
CA SER A 46 -13.08 -10.87 3.57
C SER A 46 -12.47 -9.47 3.49
N PRO A 47 -11.17 -9.38 3.17
CA PRO A 47 -10.46 -8.12 3.21
C PRO A 47 -11.04 -7.15 2.19
N LYS A 48 -11.15 -5.88 2.57
CA LYS A 48 -11.59 -4.80 1.69
C LYS A 48 -10.42 -4.18 0.94
N TYR A 49 -9.22 -4.35 1.48
CA TYR A 49 -7.99 -3.72 1.03
C TYR A 49 -6.88 -4.75 0.84
N LEU A 50 -6.09 -4.60 -0.21
CA LEU A 50 -4.71 -5.10 -0.25
C LEU A 50 -3.79 -3.94 0.14
N LEU A 51 -2.97 -4.11 1.18
CA LEU A 51 -1.95 -3.13 1.57
C LEU A 51 -0.56 -3.68 1.26
N ILE A 52 0.21 -2.93 0.47
CA ILE A 52 1.63 -3.18 0.17
C ILE A 52 2.43 -2.15 0.94
N GLY A 53 3.09 -2.60 2.02
CA GLY A 53 3.84 -1.76 2.94
C GLY A 53 5.33 -2.10 3.02
N CYS A 54 6.08 -1.28 3.75
CA CYS A 54 7.49 -1.57 4.02
C CYS A 54 7.64 -2.70 5.05
N SER A 55 8.71 -3.49 4.97
CA SER A 55 9.11 -4.46 6.01
C SER A 55 9.52 -3.81 7.33
N ASP A 56 9.62 -2.48 7.40
CA ASP A 56 9.83 -1.72 8.64
C ASP A 56 8.76 -2.06 9.70
N SER A 57 9.21 -2.33 10.91
CA SER A 57 8.38 -2.86 12.01
C SER A 57 7.56 -1.80 12.73
N ARG A 58 7.70 -0.51 12.39
CA ARG A 58 7.05 0.60 13.11
C ARG A 58 5.62 0.92 12.65
N ALA A 59 5.12 0.26 11.61
CA ALA A 59 3.86 0.61 10.97
C ALA A 59 2.88 -0.58 10.84
N PRO A 60 2.37 -1.17 11.94
CA PRO A 60 1.38 -2.26 11.88
C PRO A 60 0.02 -1.76 11.36
N PRO A 61 -0.49 -2.21 10.19
CA PRO A 61 -1.53 -1.47 9.48
C PRO A 61 -2.85 -1.52 10.23
N ASN A 62 -3.22 -2.70 10.75
CA ASN A 62 -4.44 -2.89 11.53
C ASN A 62 -4.51 -2.02 12.79
N GLU A 63 -3.37 -1.79 13.45
CA GLU A 63 -3.32 -0.92 14.63
C GLU A 63 -3.41 0.56 14.23
N LEU A 64 -2.78 0.94 13.11
CA LEU A 64 -2.81 2.31 12.60
C LEU A 64 -4.18 2.73 12.07
N THR A 65 -4.97 1.78 11.55
CA THR A 65 -6.28 2.06 10.92
C THR A 65 -7.46 1.59 11.77
N GLU A 66 -7.22 1.06 12.97
CA GLU A 66 -8.24 0.47 13.85
C GLU A 66 -9.12 -0.59 13.16
N THR A 67 -8.54 -1.37 12.25
CA THR A 67 -9.25 -2.44 11.51
C THR A 67 -9.02 -3.81 12.13
N ASP A 68 -10.02 -4.68 12.05
CA ASP A 68 -9.94 -6.03 12.57
C ASP A 68 -9.03 -6.95 11.72
N PRO A 69 -8.46 -8.02 12.33
CA PRO A 69 -7.76 -9.06 11.57
C PRO A 69 -8.66 -9.66 10.49
N GLY A 70 -8.15 -9.74 9.25
CA GLY A 70 -8.90 -10.23 8.10
C GLY A 70 -9.59 -9.13 7.26
N GLU A 71 -9.54 -7.87 7.69
CA GLU A 71 -10.06 -6.73 6.90
C GLU A 71 -9.04 -6.15 5.91
N ILE A 72 -7.75 -6.33 6.19
CA ILE A 72 -6.64 -5.92 5.32
C ILE A 72 -5.81 -7.15 4.95
N PHE A 73 -5.63 -7.39 3.66
CA PHE A 73 -4.69 -8.36 3.13
C PHE A 73 -3.33 -7.70 2.94
N ILE A 74 -2.27 -8.19 3.56
CA ILE A 74 -1.02 -7.44 3.71
C ILE A 74 0.14 -8.12 2.98
N HIS A 75 0.87 -7.34 2.19
CA HIS A 75 2.21 -7.67 1.69
C HIS A 75 3.24 -6.69 2.25
N ARG A 76 4.45 -7.18 2.53
CA ARG A 76 5.57 -6.32 2.94
C ARG A 76 6.86 -6.70 2.23
N ASN A 77 7.56 -5.69 1.73
CA ASN A 77 8.93 -5.80 1.24
C ASN A 77 9.73 -4.54 1.62
N ILE A 78 11.03 -4.53 1.37
CA ILE A 78 11.89 -3.39 1.72
C ILE A 78 11.46 -2.18 0.89
N ALA A 79 11.00 -1.12 1.56
CA ALA A 79 10.55 0.14 0.97
C ALA A 79 9.39 0.01 -0.03
N ASN A 80 8.46 -0.93 0.23
CA ASN A 80 7.13 -1.01 -0.39
C ASN A 80 7.15 -0.92 -1.93
N VAL A 81 8.13 -1.57 -2.56
CA VAL A 81 8.38 -1.52 -4.00
C VAL A 81 7.41 -2.43 -4.73
N VAL A 82 6.87 -1.93 -5.85
CA VAL A 82 6.07 -2.69 -6.81
C VAL A 82 6.93 -2.98 -8.03
N ASN A 83 7.63 -4.12 -8.00
CA ASN A 83 8.43 -4.58 -9.13
C ASN A 83 7.61 -5.51 -10.03
N MET A 84 7.53 -5.16 -11.32
CA MET A 84 6.73 -5.89 -12.32
C MET A 84 7.15 -7.35 -12.51
N THR A 85 8.39 -7.70 -12.19
CA THR A 85 8.93 -9.07 -12.32
C THR A 85 9.07 -9.79 -10.98
N ASP A 86 8.68 -9.17 -9.87
CA ASP A 86 8.67 -9.83 -8.56
C ASP A 86 7.50 -10.82 -8.48
N LEU A 87 7.81 -12.11 -8.64
CA LEU A 87 6.82 -13.18 -8.56
C LEU A 87 6.10 -13.21 -7.21
N ASN A 88 6.79 -12.91 -6.11
CA ASN A 88 6.19 -12.94 -4.76
C ASN A 88 5.06 -11.92 -4.68
N LEU A 89 5.36 -10.66 -4.98
CA LEU A 89 4.36 -9.60 -4.99
C LEU A 89 3.22 -9.90 -5.98
N ASN A 90 3.53 -10.32 -7.20
CA ASN A 90 2.51 -10.56 -8.23
C ASN A 90 1.55 -11.69 -7.86
N CYS A 91 2.02 -12.77 -7.21
CA CYS A 91 1.14 -13.80 -6.66
C CYS A 91 0.18 -13.23 -5.61
N VAL A 92 0.64 -12.32 -4.74
CA VAL A 92 -0.21 -11.68 -3.73
C VAL A 92 -1.24 -10.75 -4.37
N ILE A 93 -0.84 -9.96 -5.37
CA ILE A 93 -1.75 -9.09 -6.14
C ILE A 93 -2.82 -9.93 -6.82
N GLN A 94 -2.43 -11.00 -7.52
CA GLN A 94 -3.35 -11.89 -8.21
C GLN A 94 -4.36 -12.51 -7.23
N TYR A 95 -3.88 -13.02 -6.10
CA TYR A 95 -4.77 -13.59 -5.10
C TYR A 95 -5.76 -12.57 -4.54
N ALA A 96 -5.29 -11.37 -4.20
CA ALA A 96 -6.14 -10.31 -3.67
C ALA A 96 -7.23 -9.89 -4.67
N VAL A 97 -6.85 -9.66 -5.92
CA VAL A 97 -7.74 -9.14 -6.96
C VAL A 97 -8.68 -10.22 -7.49
N GLU A 98 -8.15 -11.39 -7.85
CA GLU A 98 -8.91 -12.42 -8.55
C GLU A 98 -9.66 -13.36 -7.60
N HIS A 99 -9.11 -13.66 -6.42
CA HIS A 99 -9.71 -14.60 -5.48
C HIS A 99 -10.42 -13.92 -4.31
N LEU A 100 -9.80 -12.92 -3.68
CA LEU A 100 -10.42 -12.18 -2.56
C LEU A 100 -11.33 -11.04 -3.02
N LYS A 101 -11.29 -10.68 -4.31
CA LYS A 101 -12.11 -9.61 -4.91
C LYS A 101 -11.97 -8.27 -4.18
N VAL A 102 -10.76 -7.94 -3.73
CA VAL A 102 -10.51 -6.60 -3.15
C VAL A 102 -10.79 -5.53 -4.21
N HIS A 103 -11.31 -4.38 -3.77
CA HIS A 103 -11.57 -3.24 -4.65
C HIS A 103 -10.53 -2.12 -4.49
N ASN A 104 -9.72 -2.19 -3.43
CA ASN A 104 -8.76 -1.16 -3.09
C ASN A 104 -7.40 -1.78 -2.85
N ILE A 105 -6.39 -1.24 -3.53
CA ILE A 105 -4.97 -1.53 -3.28
C ILE A 105 -4.35 -0.26 -2.71
N ILE A 106 -3.63 -0.38 -1.62
CA ILE A 106 -2.95 0.72 -0.94
C ILE A 106 -1.45 0.46 -1.01
N ILE A 107 -0.70 1.40 -1.57
CA ILE A 107 0.75 1.43 -1.46
C ILE A 107 1.12 2.36 -0.31
N MET A 108 1.65 1.81 0.78
CA MET A 108 1.97 2.59 1.98
C MET A 108 3.48 2.72 2.17
N GLY A 109 3.99 3.92 1.92
CA GLY A 109 5.32 4.34 2.31
C GLY A 109 5.34 4.91 3.72
N HIS A 110 6.54 5.22 4.22
CA HIS A 110 6.69 5.91 5.50
C HIS A 110 7.91 6.82 5.54
N THR A 111 7.87 7.83 6.41
CA THR A 111 9.02 8.68 6.74
C THR A 111 10.09 7.87 7.48
N TYR A 112 11.34 8.35 7.46
CA TYR A 112 12.48 7.66 8.10
C TYR A 112 12.68 6.22 7.60
N CYS A 113 12.37 5.94 6.33
CA CYS A 113 12.53 4.60 5.77
C CYS A 113 14.01 4.28 5.52
N GLY A 114 14.52 3.25 6.19
CA GLY A 114 15.92 2.82 6.06
C GLY A 114 16.29 2.40 4.64
N GLY A 115 15.38 1.72 3.92
CA GLY A 115 15.61 1.32 2.52
C GLY A 115 15.69 2.51 1.57
N VAL A 116 14.80 3.50 1.73
CA VAL A 116 14.83 4.74 0.93
C VAL A 116 16.09 5.54 1.23
N LYS A 117 16.45 5.69 2.51
CA LYS A 117 17.69 6.34 2.93
C LYS A 117 18.93 5.67 2.33
N ALA A 118 19.01 4.35 2.39
CA ALA A 118 20.11 3.59 1.79
C ALA A 118 20.17 3.78 0.26
N ALA A 119 19.02 3.85 -0.43
CA ALA A 119 18.99 4.08 -1.87
C ALA A 119 19.55 5.46 -2.28
N MET A 120 19.48 6.46 -1.41
CA MET A 120 20.07 7.78 -1.68
C MET A 120 21.60 7.80 -1.54
N GLN A 121 22.18 6.79 -0.90
CA GLN A 121 23.61 6.70 -0.63
C GLN A 121 24.34 5.94 -1.76
N GLN A 122 25.64 6.21 -1.88
CA GLN A 122 26.52 5.55 -2.84
C GLN A 122 27.10 4.25 -2.28
N ASP A 123 27.16 4.12 -0.96
CA ASP A 123 27.68 2.93 -0.30
C ASP A 123 26.81 1.70 -0.60
N SER A 124 27.46 0.58 -0.88
CA SER A 124 26.79 -0.71 -1.05
C SER A 124 26.26 -1.19 0.31
N VAL A 125 25.02 -1.69 0.31
CA VAL A 125 24.40 -2.31 1.49
C VAL A 125 24.41 -3.83 1.44
N GLY A 126 24.93 -4.43 0.36
CA GLY A 126 25.23 -5.86 0.27
C GLY A 126 24.51 -6.56 -0.88
N GLY A 127 25.14 -6.57 -2.06
CA GLY A 127 24.85 -7.49 -3.15
C GLY A 127 23.40 -7.45 -3.65
N LEU A 128 22.62 -8.48 -3.34
CA LEU A 128 21.21 -8.57 -3.77
C LEU A 128 20.35 -7.41 -3.28
N LEU A 129 20.66 -6.84 -2.11
CA LEU A 129 19.93 -5.69 -1.61
C LEU A 129 20.20 -4.45 -2.46
N ASP A 130 21.42 -4.27 -2.98
CA ASP A 130 21.73 -3.17 -3.91
C ASP A 130 20.92 -3.31 -5.22
N LEU A 131 20.76 -4.54 -5.72
CA LEU A 131 19.90 -4.81 -6.88
C LEU A 131 18.44 -4.45 -6.59
N TRP A 132 17.93 -4.77 -5.40
CA TRP A 132 16.58 -4.39 -5.00
C TRP A 132 16.41 -2.86 -4.89
N LEU A 133 17.39 -2.18 -4.28
CA LEU A 133 17.35 -0.74 -4.09
C LEU A 133 17.46 0.05 -5.41
N ASN A 134 17.93 -0.56 -6.51
CA ASN A 134 17.94 0.10 -7.83
C ASN A 134 16.55 0.60 -8.25
N ASN A 135 15.48 -0.07 -7.85
CA ASN A 135 14.11 0.38 -8.11
C ASN A 135 13.87 1.80 -7.54
N ILE A 136 14.40 2.07 -6.34
CA ILE A 136 14.27 3.36 -5.66
C ILE A 136 15.33 4.35 -6.15
N LYS A 137 16.55 3.87 -6.46
CA LYS A 137 17.61 4.70 -7.04
C LYS A 137 17.17 5.34 -8.35
N HIS A 138 16.42 4.61 -9.18
CA HIS A 138 15.87 5.17 -10.42
C HIS A 138 14.81 6.25 -10.16
N VAL A 139 13.95 6.06 -9.14
CA VAL A 139 13.02 7.12 -8.70
C VAL A 139 13.78 8.36 -8.22
N TYR A 140 14.84 8.15 -7.45
CA TYR A 140 15.69 9.24 -6.97
C TYR A 140 16.36 9.97 -8.13
N GLU A 141 17.00 9.24 -9.05
CA GLU A 141 17.64 9.78 -10.26
C GLU A 141 16.71 10.68 -11.07
N LYS A 142 15.48 10.22 -11.36
CA LYS A 142 14.46 10.98 -12.09
C LYS A 142 14.04 12.27 -11.38
N ASN A 143 14.11 12.31 -10.05
CA ASN A 143 13.57 13.40 -9.23
C ASN A 143 14.63 14.11 -8.37
N GLN A 144 15.92 13.97 -8.68
CA GLN A 144 17.00 14.55 -7.87
C GLN A 144 16.83 16.06 -7.64
N HIS A 145 16.36 16.77 -8.66
CA HIS A 145 16.12 18.21 -8.61
C HIS A 145 15.04 18.64 -7.59
N LEU A 146 14.11 17.76 -7.22
CA LEU A 146 13.11 18.00 -6.17
C LEU A 146 13.65 17.59 -4.80
N VAL A 147 14.26 16.40 -4.73
CA VAL A 147 14.75 15.84 -3.47
C VAL A 147 15.89 16.67 -2.91
N ASN A 148 16.81 17.15 -3.74
CA ASN A 148 18.01 17.88 -3.28
C ASN A 148 17.74 19.33 -2.86
N GLN A 149 16.50 19.82 -2.96
CA GLN A 149 16.11 21.15 -2.46
C GLN A 149 16.08 21.22 -0.93
N PHE A 150 15.83 20.09 -0.28
CA PHE A 150 15.83 20.01 1.18
C PHE A 150 17.25 19.92 1.72
N GLU A 151 17.58 20.64 2.78
CA GLU A 151 18.90 20.54 3.43
C GLU A 151 18.99 19.33 4.36
N ASN A 152 17.91 19.07 5.11
CA ASN A 152 17.84 17.99 6.08
C ASN A 152 17.69 16.61 5.40
N GLU A 153 18.50 15.63 5.80
CA GLU A 153 18.46 14.27 5.23
C GLU A 153 17.09 13.59 5.43
N ASN A 154 16.45 13.76 6.59
CA ASN A 154 15.14 13.15 6.85
C ASN A 154 14.04 13.76 5.97
N ASP A 155 14.12 15.06 5.66
CA ASP A 155 13.20 15.72 4.72
C ASP A 155 13.41 15.22 3.30
N ARG A 156 14.67 15.02 2.87
CA ARG A 156 14.98 14.36 1.60
C ARG A 156 14.42 12.94 1.53
N VAL A 157 14.59 12.16 2.61
CA VAL A 157 14.05 10.80 2.72
C VAL A 157 12.53 10.83 2.68
N ALA A 158 11.86 11.76 3.38
CA ALA A 158 10.41 11.90 3.34
C ALA A 158 9.90 12.26 1.94
N CYS A 159 10.58 13.21 1.28
CA CYS A 159 10.29 13.59 -0.11
C CYS A 159 10.42 12.39 -1.04
N LEU A 160 11.55 11.67 -1.00
CA LEU A 160 11.78 10.50 -1.84
C LEU A 160 10.83 9.34 -1.48
N SER A 161 10.49 9.13 -0.21
CA SER A 161 9.47 8.15 0.20
C SER A 161 8.13 8.46 -0.46
N SER A 162 7.70 9.73 -0.48
CA SER A 162 6.46 10.13 -1.14
C SER A 162 6.50 9.93 -2.65
N LEU A 163 7.64 10.23 -3.30
CA LEU A 163 7.85 10.01 -4.73
C LEU A 163 7.89 8.52 -5.08
N ASN A 164 8.51 7.70 -4.22
CA ASN A 164 8.54 6.26 -4.36
C ASN A 164 7.13 5.68 -4.32
N VAL A 165 6.29 6.08 -3.36
CA VAL A 165 4.88 5.65 -3.30
C VAL A 165 4.15 6.00 -4.60
N ARG A 166 4.32 7.23 -5.11
CA ARG A 166 3.71 7.64 -6.38
C ARG A 166 4.17 6.77 -7.55
N GLU A 167 5.47 6.50 -7.69
CA GLU A 167 5.97 5.63 -8.76
C GLU A 167 5.46 4.18 -8.62
N GLN A 168 5.35 3.67 -7.39
CA GLN A 168 4.80 2.33 -7.14
C GLN A 168 3.30 2.23 -7.47
N VAL A 169 2.54 3.31 -7.25
CA VAL A 169 1.15 3.40 -7.74
C VAL A 169 1.11 3.34 -9.27
N LEU A 170 2.01 4.03 -9.97
CA LEU A 170 2.13 3.94 -11.44
C LEU A 170 2.41 2.52 -11.89
N ASN A 171 3.33 1.82 -11.22
CA ASN A 171 3.65 0.44 -11.54
C ASN A 171 2.45 -0.49 -11.33
N MET A 172 1.65 -0.25 -10.28
CA MET A 172 0.42 -1.01 -10.04
C MET A 172 -0.61 -0.82 -11.17
N TRP A 173 -0.75 0.38 -11.73
CA TRP A 173 -1.64 0.59 -12.87
C TRP A 173 -1.13 0.00 -14.18
N LYS A 174 0.19 -0.13 -14.34
CA LYS A 174 0.80 -0.87 -15.46
C LYS A 174 0.66 -2.38 -15.28
N ASN A 175 0.28 -2.86 -14.09
CA ASN A 175 0.23 -4.28 -13.79
C ASN A 175 -0.88 -4.99 -14.60
N PRO A 176 -0.57 -6.09 -15.31
CA PRO A 176 -1.55 -6.81 -16.12
C PRO A 176 -2.74 -7.34 -15.32
N ILE A 177 -2.56 -7.74 -14.06
CA ILE A 177 -3.64 -8.26 -13.21
C ILE A 177 -4.64 -7.13 -12.92
N VAL A 178 -4.13 -5.93 -12.59
CA VAL A 178 -4.96 -4.75 -12.33
C VAL A 178 -5.68 -4.32 -13.60
N GLN A 179 -4.99 -4.22 -14.73
CA GLN A 179 -5.64 -3.86 -16.00
C GLN A 179 -6.65 -4.91 -16.47
N LYS A 180 -6.40 -6.20 -16.20
CA LYS A 180 -7.38 -7.23 -16.53
C LYS A 180 -8.63 -7.12 -15.66
N SER A 181 -8.48 -6.82 -14.37
CA SER A 181 -9.62 -6.61 -13.45
C SER A 181 -10.59 -5.54 -13.95
N TRP A 182 -10.04 -4.46 -14.52
CA TRP A 182 -10.77 -3.38 -15.15
C TRP A 182 -11.59 -3.84 -16.36
N GLU A 183 -10.97 -4.60 -17.27
CA GLU A 183 -11.66 -5.10 -18.48
C GLU A 183 -12.81 -6.05 -18.15
N VAL A 184 -12.66 -6.88 -17.11
CA VAL A 184 -13.70 -7.85 -16.70
C VAL A 184 -14.78 -7.26 -15.80
N GLY A 185 -14.79 -5.94 -15.59
CA GLY A 185 -15.82 -5.24 -14.83
C GLY A 185 -15.68 -5.34 -13.30
N HIS A 186 -14.48 -5.68 -12.80
CA HIS A 186 -14.14 -5.65 -11.37
C HIS A 186 -13.11 -4.53 -11.13
N PRO A 187 -13.54 -3.25 -11.10
CA PRO A 187 -12.60 -2.14 -11.04
C PRO A 187 -11.85 -2.09 -9.70
N VAL A 188 -10.52 -2.18 -9.76
CA VAL A 188 -9.65 -2.01 -8.61
C VAL A 188 -9.07 -0.59 -8.60
N MET A 189 -9.18 0.09 -7.47
CA MET A 189 -8.60 1.40 -7.20
C MET A 189 -7.23 1.25 -6.54
N VAL A 190 -6.29 2.14 -6.85
CA VAL A 190 -4.96 2.16 -6.22
C VAL A 190 -4.74 3.50 -5.54
N HIS A 191 -4.35 3.44 -4.27
CA HIS A 191 -4.15 4.58 -3.38
C HIS A 191 -2.70 4.64 -2.94
N GLY A 192 -2.19 5.86 -2.73
CA GLY A 192 -0.84 6.10 -2.23
C GLY A 192 -0.90 6.71 -0.84
N TRP A 193 -0.37 6.02 0.17
CA TRP A 193 -0.34 6.50 1.56
C TRP A 193 1.10 6.76 2.01
N LEU A 194 1.27 7.78 2.85
CA LEU A 194 2.52 8.08 3.54
C LEU A 194 2.27 8.11 5.05
N PHE A 195 2.79 7.11 5.76
CA PHE A 195 2.77 7.09 7.22
C PHE A 195 3.92 7.92 7.79
N ARG A 196 3.57 8.94 8.59
CA ARG A 196 4.53 9.79 9.30
C ARG A 196 4.85 9.16 10.64
N VAL A 197 5.98 8.45 10.71
CA VAL A 197 6.42 7.73 11.91
C VAL A 197 6.56 8.66 13.11
N GLU A 198 6.94 9.92 12.87
CA GLU A 198 7.15 10.94 13.88
C GLU A 198 5.86 11.51 14.50
N THR A 199 4.72 11.44 13.79
CA THR A 199 3.42 11.93 14.31
C THR A 199 2.37 10.85 14.52
N GLY A 200 2.53 9.68 13.88
CA GLY A 200 1.52 8.62 13.86
C GLY A 200 0.41 8.81 12.83
N TYR A 201 0.39 9.90 12.07
CA TYR A 201 -0.63 10.14 11.05
C TYR A 201 -0.31 9.48 9.71
N ILE A 202 -1.36 9.01 9.03
CA ILE A 202 -1.30 8.59 7.63
C ILE A 202 -1.80 9.74 6.76
N GLU A 203 -0.99 10.14 5.79
CA GLU A 203 -1.35 11.12 4.76
C GLU A 203 -1.67 10.39 3.46
N GLU A 204 -2.86 10.60 2.91
CA GLU A 204 -3.17 10.15 1.55
C GLU A 204 -2.54 11.12 0.54
N LEU A 205 -1.64 10.59 -0.28
CA LEU A 205 -0.93 11.37 -1.28
C LEU A 205 -1.86 11.69 -2.44
N GLN A 206 -1.94 12.98 -2.78
CA GLN A 206 -2.58 13.40 -4.02
C GLN A 206 -1.84 12.79 -5.21
N LEU A 207 -2.55 11.95 -5.94
CA LEU A 207 -2.13 11.36 -7.20
C LEU A 207 -2.72 12.22 -8.32
N ASP A 208 -1.96 12.46 -9.40
CA ASP A 208 -2.52 13.20 -10.53
C ASP A 208 -3.71 12.43 -11.12
N GLU A 209 -4.83 13.13 -11.14
CA GLU A 209 -6.16 12.64 -11.49
C GLU A 209 -6.21 12.05 -12.91
N ASN A 210 -5.33 12.53 -13.79
CA ASN A 210 -5.28 12.09 -15.17
C ASN A 210 -4.40 10.87 -15.37
N ILE A 211 -3.69 10.39 -14.34
CA ILE A 211 -2.64 9.38 -14.56
C ILE A 211 -3.16 8.08 -15.25
N PRO A 212 -4.38 7.55 -14.99
CA PRO A 212 -4.86 6.38 -15.74
C PRO A 212 -5.03 6.70 -17.24
N GLU A 213 -5.43 7.94 -17.54
CA GLU A 213 -5.64 8.49 -18.88
C GLU A 213 -4.36 9.08 -19.51
N SER A 214 -3.32 9.34 -18.71
CA SER A 214 -2.01 9.86 -19.14
C SER A 214 -0.95 8.76 -19.24
N LEU A 215 -1.25 7.55 -18.76
CA LEU A 215 -0.50 6.35 -19.11
C LEU A 215 -0.43 6.25 -20.63
N SER A 216 0.81 6.27 -21.13
CA SER A 216 1.09 6.03 -22.55
C SER A 216 0.36 4.80 -23.04
N ASP A 217 -0.19 4.88 -24.26
CA ASP A 217 -0.94 3.79 -24.90
C ASP A 217 -0.14 2.49 -24.95
N VAL A 218 1.20 2.56 -24.95
CA VAL A 218 2.10 1.41 -24.92
C VAL A 218 1.89 0.54 -23.66
N PHE A 219 1.48 1.14 -22.54
CA PHE A 219 1.20 0.43 -21.29
C PHE A 219 -0.27 0.04 -21.14
N ARG A 220 -1.14 0.32 -22.12
CA ARG A 220 -2.54 -0.08 -22.11
C ARG A 220 -2.68 -1.44 -22.78
N LEU A 221 -2.89 -2.47 -21.97
CA LEU A 221 -2.99 -3.84 -22.44
C LEU A 221 -4.39 -4.11 -23.00
N HIS A 222 -4.45 -4.67 -24.20
CA HIS A 222 -5.66 -5.24 -24.76
C HIS A 222 -5.65 -6.74 -24.54
N PHE A 223 -6.59 -7.25 -23.75
CA PHE A 223 -6.66 -8.69 -23.51
C PHE A 223 -7.62 -9.31 -24.54
N LYS A 224 -7.19 -10.42 -25.15
CA LYS A 224 -8.07 -11.19 -26.04
C LYS A 224 -9.24 -11.74 -25.21
N SER A 225 -10.45 -11.65 -25.75
CA SER A 225 -11.61 -12.26 -25.11
C SER A 225 -11.40 -13.79 -25.04
N ALA A 226 -11.91 -14.43 -23.99
CA ALA A 226 -11.80 -15.88 -23.80
C ALA A 226 -12.42 -16.69 -24.97
N GLN A 227 -13.23 -16.05 -25.82
CA GLN A 227 -13.82 -16.65 -27.02
C GLN A 227 -12.85 -16.70 -28.22
N GLN A 228 -11.87 -15.79 -28.31
CA GLN A 228 -10.92 -15.76 -29.43
C GLN A 228 -9.79 -16.79 -29.30
N THR A 229 -9.48 -17.25 -28.09
CA THR A 229 -8.52 -18.34 -27.86
C THR A 229 -9.08 -19.72 -28.20
N ALA A 230 -10.42 -19.90 -28.18
CA ALA A 230 -11.06 -21.15 -28.58
C ALA A 230 -11.21 -21.31 -30.11
N GLN A 231 -11.26 -20.20 -30.86
CA GLN A 231 -11.42 -20.21 -32.32
C GLN A 231 -10.14 -20.57 -33.10
N GLY A 232 -9.01 -20.78 -32.43
CA GLY A 232 -7.76 -21.27 -33.03
C GLY A 232 -7.69 -22.78 -33.25
N GLN A 233 -8.69 -23.56 -32.80
CA GLN A 233 -8.65 -25.04 -32.86
C GLN A 233 -9.88 -25.72 -33.48
N GLN A 234 -10.90 -25.02 -33.98
CA GLN A 234 -11.99 -25.68 -34.71
C GLN A 234 -12.43 -24.89 -35.94
N SER A 235 -12.22 -25.51 -37.09
CA SER A 235 -12.71 -25.11 -38.39
C SER A 235 -14.20 -25.42 -38.57
N LYS A 236 -14.91 -24.50 -39.24
CA LYS A 236 -16.11 -24.67 -40.09
C LYS A 236 -17.47 -24.90 -39.41
N GLN A 237 -18.38 -24.00 -39.82
CA GLN A 237 -19.84 -24.11 -40.04
C GLN A 237 -20.81 -23.44 -39.05
N ASN A 238 -21.46 -22.43 -39.64
CA ASN A 238 -22.86 -21.99 -39.56
C ASN A 238 -23.32 -21.08 -38.41
N ASP A 239 -23.59 -19.84 -38.83
CA ASP A 239 -24.78 -19.03 -38.57
C ASP A 239 -25.60 -19.40 -37.32
N ASP A 240 -25.43 -18.62 -36.27
CA ASP A 240 -26.57 -17.99 -35.60
C ASP A 240 -26.13 -16.70 -34.88
N GLN A 241 -26.88 -15.64 -35.15
CA GLN A 241 -26.74 -14.30 -34.58
C GLN A 241 -26.85 -14.34 -33.05
N LEU A 242 -25.78 -13.94 -32.36
CA LEU A 242 -25.85 -13.36 -31.01
C LEU A 242 -24.78 -12.28 -30.90
N ALA A 243 -25.13 -11.09 -31.38
CA ALA A 243 -24.34 -9.88 -31.16
C ALA A 243 -24.50 -9.40 -29.71
N LEU A 244 -23.40 -9.30 -28.97
CA LEU A 244 -23.25 -8.56 -27.71
C LEU A 244 -21.80 -8.04 -27.60
N PRO A 245 -21.56 -6.88 -26.99
CA PRO A 245 -21.28 -5.67 -27.76
C PRO A 245 -19.91 -5.06 -27.45
N SER A 246 -19.38 -4.31 -28.41
CA SER A 246 -18.19 -3.45 -28.36
C SER A 246 -18.32 -2.22 -27.43
N LEU A 247 -19.01 -2.35 -26.29
CA LEU A 247 -19.49 -1.23 -25.47
C LEU A 247 -18.68 -0.93 -24.18
N ASN A 248 -17.47 -1.45 -24.04
CA ASN A 248 -16.79 -1.51 -22.74
C ASN A 248 -15.66 -0.49 -22.46
N SER A 249 -15.14 0.31 -23.40
CA SER A 249 -14.10 1.30 -23.03
C SER A 249 -14.65 2.65 -22.55
N GLN A 250 -15.66 3.20 -23.23
CA GLN A 250 -16.23 4.52 -22.87
C GLN A 250 -17.09 4.48 -21.59
N LYS A 251 -17.90 3.43 -21.40
CA LYS A 251 -18.64 3.24 -20.14
C LYS A 251 -17.71 2.99 -18.96
N PHE A 252 -16.56 2.36 -19.20
CA PHE A 252 -15.54 2.10 -18.20
C PHE A 252 -14.75 3.36 -17.82
N GLN A 253 -14.32 4.16 -18.79
CA GLN A 253 -13.74 5.50 -18.53
C GLN A 253 -14.74 6.40 -17.78
N GLN A 254 -16.02 6.37 -18.15
CA GLN A 254 -17.08 7.08 -17.42
C GLN A 254 -17.30 6.53 -16.00
N MET A 255 -17.13 5.22 -15.79
CA MET A 255 -17.27 4.59 -14.47
C MET A 255 -16.08 4.95 -13.57
N GLN A 256 -14.85 4.89 -14.08
CA GLN A 256 -13.66 5.36 -13.37
C GLN A 256 -13.79 6.85 -13.05
N SER A 257 -14.14 7.68 -14.03
CA SER A 257 -14.38 9.12 -13.82
C SER A 257 -15.47 9.38 -12.78
N LYS A 258 -16.59 8.65 -12.80
CA LYS A 258 -17.67 8.79 -11.79
C LYS A 258 -17.28 8.28 -10.41
N LEU A 259 -16.64 7.11 -10.30
CA LEU A 259 -16.20 6.55 -9.01
C LEU A 259 -15.16 7.46 -8.38
N VAL A 260 -14.19 7.93 -9.17
CA VAL A 260 -13.19 8.89 -8.74
C VAL A 260 -13.87 10.22 -8.35
N THR A 261 -14.85 10.71 -9.10
CA THR A 261 -15.61 11.94 -8.77
C THR A 261 -16.45 11.82 -7.49
N GLU A 262 -17.13 10.70 -7.26
CA GLU A 262 -17.92 10.48 -6.04
C GLU A 262 -17.01 10.23 -4.81
N PHE A 263 -15.88 9.54 -4.97
CA PHE A 263 -14.87 9.43 -3.91
C PHE A 263 -14.26 10.80 -3.56
N ARG A 264 -13.99 11.67 -4.55
CA ARG A 264 -13.50 13.04 -4.33
C ARG A 264 -14.42 13.86 -3.43
N LYS A 265 -15.74 13.71 -3.55
CA LYS A 265 -16.70 14.37 -2.65
C LYS A 265 -16.53 13.91 -1.20
N TYR A 266 -16.17 12.65 -0.99
CA TYR A 266 -16.00 12.07 0.34
C TYR A 266 -14.63 12.44 0.97
N SER A 267 -13.54 12.40 0.19
CA SER A 267 -12.20 12.78 0.68
C SER A 267 -12.08 14.28 0.97
N ASN A 268 -12.74 15.15 0.20
CA ASN A 268 -12.78 16.59 0.53
C ASN A 268 -13.58 16.86 1.81
N HIS A 269 -14.66 16.11 2.06
CA HIS A 269 -15.42 16.20 3.31
C HIS A 269 -14.65 15.69 4.54
N SER A 270 -13.80 14.66 4.37
CA SER A 270 -12.95 14.18 5.47
C SER A 270 -11.77 15.13 5.74
N GLN A 271 -11.27 15.84 4.72
CA GLN A 271 -10.29 16.91 4.89
C GLN A 271 -10.87 18.12 5.61
N ASP A 272 -12.11 18.53 5.34
CA ASP A 272 -12.79 19.60 6.09
C ASP A 272 -12.98 19.22 7.57
N CYS A 273 -13.38 17.98 7.86
CA CYS A 273 -13.46 17.46 9.23
C CYS A 273 -12.10 17.42 9.93
N ASN A 274 -11.05 16.99 9.24
CA ASN A 274 -9.68 16.97 9.78
C ASN A 274 -9.14 18.39 10.00
N HIS A 275 -9.46 19.35 9.13
CA HIS A 275 -8.98 20.73 9.26
C HIS A 275 -9.71 21.47 10.40
N GLU A 276 -11.01 21.24 10.60
CA GLU A 276 -11.74 21.74 11.77
C GLU A 276 -11.24 21.12 13.07
N MET A 277 -10.95 19.81 13.08
CA MET A 277 -10.45 19.12 14.27
C MET A 277 -9.01 19.51 14.62
N VAL A 278 -8.13 19.67 13.62
CA VAL A 278 -6.74 20.17 13.80
C VAL A 278 -6.74 21.64 14.23
N ASN A 279 -7.65 22.47 13.72
CA ASN A 279 -7.79 23.86 14.15
C ASN A 279 -8.36 23.96 15.58
N GLN A 280 -9.31 23.11 15.97
CA GLN A 280 -9.81 23.03 17.34
C GLN A 280 -8.72 22.54 18.32
N ILE A 281 -7.94 21.52 17.95
CA ILE A 281 -6.84 20.99 18.78
C ILE A 281 -5.70 22.01 18.87
N SER A 282 -5.34 22.70 17.79
CA SER A 282 -4.34 23.78 17.80
C SER A 282 -4.79 24.97 18.66
N GLY A 283 -6.08 25.31 18.62
CA GLY A 283 -6.67 26.33 19.48
C GLY A 283 -6.71 25.94 20.97
N ILE A 284 -6.87 24.65 21.27
CA ILE A 284 -6.82 24.12 22.65
C ILE A 284 -5.38 24.12 23.18
N LEU A 285 -4.40 23.69 22.37
CA LEU A 285 -2.98 23.64 22.75
C LEU A 285 -2.36 25.05 22.92
N GLN A 286 -2.79 26.05 22.15
CA GLN A 286 -2.32 27.44 22.32
C GLN A 286 -2.89 28.15 23.56
N ASN A 287 -4.00 27.63 24.11
CA ASN A 287 -4.68 28.17 25.28
C ASN A 287 -4.39 27.38 26.56
N ASP A 288 -3.65 26.27 26.49
CA ASP A 288 -3.18 25.54 27.68
C ASP A 288 -2.05 26.33 28.37
N PRO A 289 -2.25 26.79 29.63
CA PRO A 289 -1.24 27.53 30.38
C PRO A 289 0.04 26.73 30.67
N ASN A 290 0.05 25.40 30.51
CA ASN A 290 1.25 24.58 30.64
C ASN A 290 2.11 24.56 29.37
N PHE A 291 1.51 24.71 28.18
CA PHE A 291 2.25 24.68 26.90
C PHE A 291 3.09 25.96 26.66
N LYS A 292 2.72 27.09 27.30
CA LYS A 292 3.47 28.36 27.23
C LYS A 292 4.73 28.41 28.10
N LYS A 293 4.98 27.42 28.96
CA LYS A 293 6.14 27.42 29.86
C LYS A 293 7.38 26.72 29.30
N GLU A 294 7.26 25.93 28.24
CA GLU A 294 8.40 25.20 27.65
C GLU A 294 9.01 25.87 26.42
N ASN A 295 8.41 26.95 25.90
CA ASN A 295 8.90 27.68 24.72
C ASN A 295 9.24 29.17 25.01
N LYS A 296 9.85 29.45 26.16
CA LYS A 296 10.48 30.74 26.48
C LYS A 296 11.89 30.57 26.98
#